data_AF-A0AAV2R785-F1
#
_entry.id   AF-A0AAV2R785-F1
#
_cell.length_a   1.000
_cell.length_b   1.000
_cell.length_c   1.000
_cell.angle_alpha   90.00
_cell.angle_beta   90.00
_cell.angle_gamma   90.00
#
_symmetry.space_group_name_H-M   'P 1'
#
loop_
_entity.id
_entity.type
_entity.pdbx_description
1 polymer ?
#
loop_
_entity_poly.entity_id
_entity_poly.type
_entity_poly.pdbx_seq_one_letter_code
_entity_poly.pdbx_strand_id
1 'polypeptide(L)'
;MPYMVISTSKWVYQNKIITVVGDLNSDSELMTYLQAEIPKPNSELYTNRCLIRSHYITPLLPQQVLDLLERKDWRVVCSSGGPSGKNHDERENWLWTLHK
;
A
#
# COMPACT_ATOMS: atom_id res chain seq x y z
N MET A 1 4.15 -8.64 13.82
CA MET A 1 3.00 -7.76 14.15
C MET A 1 1.71 -8.52 13.82
N PRO A 2 0.67 -8.51 14.67
CA PRO A 2 -0.56 -9.25 14.41
C PRO A 2 -1.50 -8.52 13.43
N TYR A 3 -1.34 -7.21 13.26
CA TYR A 3 -2.13 -6.40 12.34
C TYR A 3 -1.28 -5.80 11.23
N MET A 4 -1.91 -5.58 10.07
CA MET A 4 -1.33 -4.89 8.92
C MET A 4 -2.40 -3.99 8.29
N VAL A 5 -1.97 -2.86 7.72
CA VAL A 5 -2.82 -2.02 6.89
C VAL A 5 -2.19 -1.93 5.52
N ILE A 6 -2.94 -2.32 4.50
CA ILE A 6 -2.59 -2.04 3.11
C ILE A 6 -3.48 -0.92 2.61
N SER A 7 -2.94 -0.10 1.71
CA SER A 7 -3.73 0.95 1.07
C SER A 7 -3.37 1.07 -0.38
N THR A 8 -4.37 1.39 -1.20
CA THR A 8 -4.13 1.93 -2.52
C THR A 8 -4.83 3.26 -2.61
N SER A 9 -4.25 4.10 -3.44
CA SER A 9 -4.88 5.32 -3.86
C SER A 9 -4.77 5.33 -5.37
N LYS A 10 -5.79 5.84 -6.07
CA LYS A 10 -5.67 6.18 -7.50
C LYS A 10 -4.68 7.35 -7.67
N TRP A 11 -3.44 7.22 -7.19
CA TRP A 11 -2.32 7.91 -7.78
C TRP A 11 -2.08 7.21 -9.09
N VAL A 12 -2.74 7.72 -10.12
CA VAL A 12 -2.39 7.47 -11.50
C VAL A 12 -1.02 8.15 -11.71
N TYR A 13 0.05 7.57 -11.16
CA TYR A 13 1.40 7.96 -11.54
C TYR A 13 1.66 7.28 -12.88
N GLN A 14 1.54 8.03 -13.98
CA GLN A 14 1.74 7.52 -15.33
C GLN A 14 0.89 6.26 -15.65
N ASN A 15 -0.39 6.24 -15.26
CA ASN A 15 -1.29 5.08 -15.42
C ASN A 15 -0.93 3.81 -14.62
N LYS A 16 -0.12 3.92 -13.57
CA LYS A 16 0.21 2.79 -12.68
C LYS A 16 -0.44 2.94 -11.32
N ILE A 17 -1.11 1.88 -10.86
CA ILE A 17 -1.65 1.78 -9.49
C ILE A 17 -0.50 1.35 -8.57
N ILE A 18 -0.33 2.06 -7.45
CA ILE A 18 0.65 1.71 -6.42
C ILE A 18 -0.09 1.25 -5.18
N THR A 19 0.38 0.15 -4.59
CA THR A 19 -0.13 -0.36 -3.32
C THR A 19 0.91 -0.15 -2.23
N VAL A 20 0.50 0.51 -1.16
CA VAL A 20 1.30 0.67 0.07
C VAL A 20 0.99 -0.51 0.98
N VAL A 21 2.02 -1.19 1.48
CA VAL A 21 1.88 -2.46 2.20
C VAL A 21 2.54 -2.49 3.58
N GLY A 22 3.23 -1.41 3.97
CA GLY A 22 3.88 -1.33 5.28
C GLY A 22 4.64 -0.04 5.50
N ASP A 23 5.15 0.11 6.72
CA ASP A 23 6.03 1.18 7.17
C ASP A 23 7.46 0.65 7.44
N LEU A 24 8.36 1.52 7.93
CA LEU A 24 9.75 1.13 8.25
C LEU A 24 9.89 0.03 9.31
N ASN A 25 8.85 -0.22 10.12
CA ASN A 25 8.87 -1.22 11.19
C ASN A 25 8.21 -2.54 10.76
N SER A 26 7.74 -2.63 9.52
CA SER A 26 7.11 -3.81 8.96
C SER A 26 8.11 -4.94 8.77
N ASP A 27 7.62 -6.18 8.84
CA ASP A 27 8.42 -7.39 8.70
C ASP A 27 9.12 -7.43 7.32
N SER A 28 10.45 -7.37 7.31
CA SER A 28 11.25 -7.29 6.09
C SER A 28 11.17 -8.53 5.20
N GLU A 29 10.95 -9.72 5.78
CA GLU A 29 10.77 -10.96 5.02
C GLU A 29 9.40 -10.91 4.30
N LEU A 30 8.36 -10.48 5.01
CA LEU A 30 7.04 -10.30 4.43
C LEU A 30 7.02 -9.22 3.34
N MET A 31 7.70 -8.09 3.55
CA MET A 31 7.82 -7.03 2.53
C MET A 31 8.55 -7.54 1.28
N THR A 32 9.61 -8.34 1.46
CA THR A 32 10.32 -8.99 0.36
C THR A 32 9.41 -9.95 -0.40
N TYR A 33 8.61 -10.76 0.31
CA TYR A 33 7.63 -11.67 -0.30
C TYR A 33 6.58 -10.93 -1.14
N LEU A 34 6.18 -9.72 -0.72
CA LEU A 34 5.24 -8.85 -1.43
C LEU A 34 5.90 -8.02 -2.56
N GLN A 35 7.19 -8.26 -2.86
CA GLN A 35 7.96 -7.48 -3.83
C GLN A 35 7.94 -5.99 -3.53
N ALA A 36 7.91 -5.65 -2.24
CA ALA A 36 7.76 -4.28 -1.79
C ALA A 36 9.12 -3.64 -1.54
N GLU A 37 9.25 -2.36 -1.89
CA GLU A 37 10.45 -1.57 -1.70
C GLU A 37 10.13 -0.20 -1.11
N ILE A 38 11.11 0.40 -0.44
CA ILE A 38 11.04 1.79 -0.02
C ILE A 38 11.58 2.65 -1.18
N PRO A 39 10.82 3.62 -1.69
CA PRO A 39 11.25 4.45 -2.81
C PRO A 39 12.53 5.22 -2.51
N LYS A 40 13.48 5.17 -3.44
CA LYS A 40 14.77 5.84 -3.31
C LYS A 40 14.61 7.37 -3.41
N PRO A 41 15.45 8.17 -2.74
CA PRO A 41 15.39 9.63 -2.76
C PRO A 41 15.33 10.28 -4.15
N ASN A 42 15.92 9.64 -5.16
CA ASN A 42 15.98 10.14 -6.53
C ASN A 42 14.87 9.59 -7.43
N SER A 43 13.94 8.79 -6.89
CA SER A 43 12.82 8.24 -7.66
C SER A 43 11.70 9.27 -7.78
N GLU A 44 10.98 9.25 -8.89
CA GLU A 44 9.82 10.12 -9.11
C GLU A 44 8.68 9.86 -8.10
N LEU A 45 8.70 8.68 -7.46
CA LEU A 45 7.81 8.28 -6.38
C LEU A 45 8.17 8.94 -5.04
N TYR A 46 9.42 9.37 -4.86
CA TYR A 46 9.90 10.02 -3.64
C TYR A 46 9.57 11.52 -3.56
N THR A 47 9.40 12.17 -4.71
CA THR A 47 9.07 13.60 -4.83
C THR A 47 7.61 13.90 -4.51
N ASN A 48 6.70 12.92 -4.63
CA ASN A 48 5.27 13.10 -4.38
C ASN A 48 4.87 12.75 -2.93
N ARG A 49 4.92 13.77 -2.05
CA ARG A 49 4.37 13.80 -0.66
C ARG A 49 5.04 12.88 0.38
N CYS A 50 5.05 13.39 1.62
CA CYS A 50 5.70 12.81 2.80
C CYS A 50 5.31 11.36 3.14
N LEU A 51 4.17 10.87 2.63
CA LEU A 51 3.70 9.51 2.92
C LEU A 51 4.49 8.43 2.20
N ILE A 52 5.19 8.71 1.09
CA ILE A 52 5.86 7.63 0.32
C ILE A 52 7.31 7.37 0.81
N ARG A 53 7.92 8.32 1.52
CA ARG A 53 9.36 8.29 1.88
C ARG A 53 9.74 7.25 2.94
N SER A 54 8.75 6.70 3.63
CA SER A 54 8.97 5.80 4.78
C SER A 54 8.02 4.61 4.77
N HIS A 55 7.43 4.32 3.62
CA HIS A 55 6.51 3.20 3.45
C HIS A 55 7.01 2.25 2.37
N TYR A 56 6.75 0.97 2.58
CA TYR A 56 6.93 -0.05 1.58
C TYR A 56 5.80 0.05 0.56
N ILE A 57 6.19 0.15 -0.71
CA ILE A 57 5.28 0.13 -1.85
C ILE A 57 5.57 -1.06 -2.73
N THR A 58 4.54 -1.59 -3.38
CA THR A 58 4.66 -2.69 -4.35
C THR A 58 3.97 -2.30 -5.66
N PRO A 59 4.50 -2.73 -6.81
CA PRO A 59 3.82 -2.57 -8.11
C PRO A 59 2.62 -3.51 -8.26
N LEU A 60 2.43 -4.45 -7.33
CA LEU A 60 1.30 -5.37 -7.35
C LEU A 60 -0.02 -4.64 -7.11
N LEU A 61 -1.07 -5.10 -7.80
CA LEU A 61 -2.43 -4.62 -7.57
C LEU A 61 -2.92 -5.09 -6.19
N PRO A 62 -3.84 -4.33 -5.54
CA PRO A 62 -4.32 -4.67 -4.20
C PRO A 62 -4.84 -6.10 -4.08
N GLN A 63 -5.57 -6.57 -5.09
CA GLN A 63 -6.08 -7.95 -5.12
C GLN A 63 -4.93 -8.97 -5.08
N GLN A 64 -3.86 -8.76 -5.85
CA GLN A 64 -2.70 -9.66 -5.86
C GLN A 64 -1.99 -9.66 -4.51
N VAL A 65 -1.89 -8.50 -3.85
CA VAL A 65 -1.33 -8.38 -2.51
C VAL A 65 -2.19 -9.15 -1.50
N LEU A 66 -3.51 -8.99 -1.54
CA LEU A 66 -4.44 -9.69 -0.68
C LEU A 66 -4.35 -11.22 -0.85
N ASP A 67 -4.29 -11.70 -2.10
CA ASP A 67 -4.14 -13.13 -2.40
C ASP A 67 -2.82 -13.70 -1.85
N LEU A 68 -1.73 -12.94 -1.94
CA LEU A 68 -0.43 -13.33 -1.37
C LEU A 68 -0.46 -13.34 0.16
N LEU A 69 -1.11 -12.36 0.78
CA LEU A 69 -1.27 -12.28 2.23
C LEU A 69 -2.13 -13.42 2.78
N GLU A 70 -3.20 -13.80 2.07
CA GLU A 70 -4.04 -14.94 2.44
C GLU A 70 -3.23 -16.25 2.50
N ARG A 71 -2.30 -16.47 1.55
CA ARG A 71 -1.39 -17.63 1.55
C ARG A 71 -0.40 -17.65 2.73
N LYS A 72 -0.25 -16.52 3.42
CA LYS A 72 0.56 -16.36 4.64
C LYS A 72 -0.32 -16.28 5.90
N ASP A 73 -1.55 -16.77 5.79
CA ASP A 73 -2.59 -16.82 6.83
C ASP A 73 -3.08 -15.47 7.33
N TRP A 74 -2.90 -14.40 6.55
CA TRP A 74 -3.51 -13.10 6.88
C TRP A 74 -4.96 -13.05 6.38
N ARG A 75 -5.83 -12.44 7.18
CA ARG A 75 -7.25 -12.28 6.87
C ARG A 75 -7.65 -10.81 6.91
N VAL A 76 -8.40 -10.37 5.91
CA VAL A 76 -9.02 -9.04 5.92
C VAL A 76 -10.08 -9.01 7.01
N VAL A 77 -9.92 -8.10 7.97
CA VAL A 77 -10.87 -7.88 9.07
C VAL A 77 -11.71 -6.63 8.87
N CYS A 78 -11.22 -5.68 8.08
CA CYS A 78 -11.92 -4.45 7.74
C CYS A 78 -11.47 -3.93 6.38
N SER A 79 -12.39 -3.36 5.62
CA SER A 79 -12.13 -2.61 4.40
C SER A 79 -12.83 -1.27 4.46
N SER A 80 -12.15 -0.21 4.05
CA SER A 80 -12.72 1.14 4.00
C SER A 80 -12.31 1.82 2.69
N GLY A 81 -13.26 2.52 2.09
CA GLY A 81 -13.06 3.35 0.90
C GLY A 81 -13.55 4.75 1.18
N GLY A 82 -12.80 5.77 0.76
CA GLY A 82 -13.22 7.15 1.00
C GLY A 82 -12.59 8.16 0.04
N PRO A 83 -13.23 9.33 -0.12
CA PRO A 83 -12.69 10.42 -0.92
C PRO A 83 -11.40 10.97 -0.29
N SER A 84 -10.38 11.12 -1.12
CA SER A 84 -9.05 11.62 -0.77
C SER A 84 -8.95 13.12 -1.06
N GLY A 85 -9.51 13.94 -0.16
CA GLY A 85 -9.29 15.39 -0.15
C GLY A 85 -10.53 16.26 -0.38
N LYS A 86 -10.41 17.53 0.01
CA LYS A 86 -11.48 18.53 0.13
C LYS A 86 -12.02 19.09 -1.20
N ASN A 87 -11.41 18.72 -2.33
CA ASN A 87 -11.82 19.21 -3.64
C ASN A 87 -12.35 18.02 -4.43
N HIS A 88 -13.49 18.22 -5.08
CA HIS A 88 -14.29 17.28 -5.88
C HIS A 88 -13.58 16.53 -7.03
N ASP A 89 -12.24 16.51 -7.08
CA ASP A 89 -11.50 15.57 -7.91
C ASP A 89 -11.50 14.20 -7.20
N GLU A 90 -12.35 13.31 -7.69
CA GLU A 90 -12.69 11.95 -7.24
C GLU A 90 -11.47 11.01 -7.09
N ARG A 91 -10.62 11.30 -6.11
CA ARG A 91 -9.50 10.44 -5.73
C ARG A 91 -10.01 9.43 -4.71
N GLU A 92 -10.22 8.20 -5.14
CA GLU A 92 -10.59 7.11 -4.25
C GLU A 92 -9.33 6.57 -3.56
N ASN A 93 -9.33 6.59 -2.23
CA ASN A 93 -8.41 5.80 -1.43
C ASN A 93 -9.15 4.58 -0.91
N TRP A 94 -8.53 3.42 -1.06
CA TRP A 94 -9.00 2.16 -0.50
C TRP A 94 -7.99 1.64 0.51
N LEU A 95 -8.49 1.18 1.64
CA LEU A 95 -7.73 0.69 2.77
C LEU A 95 -8.27 -0.68 3.16
N TRP A 96 -7.37 -1.61 3.46
CA TRP A 96 -7.72 -2.90 4.05
C TRP A 96 -6.87 -3.11 5.29
N THR A 97 -7.54 -3.47 6.38
CA THR A 97 -6.90 -3.91 7.62
C THR A 97 -6.93 -5.43 7.64
N LEU A 98 -5.76 -6.03 7.87
CA LEU A 98 -5.59 -7.47 7.99
C LEU A 98 -5.13 -7.85 9.40
N HIS A 99 -5.50 -9.05 9.82
CA HIS A 99 -5.02 -9.70 11.04
C HIS A 99 -4.48 -11.09 10.71
N LYS A 100 -3.47 -11.54 11.44
CA LYS A 100 -2.88 -12.88 11.33
C LYS A 100 -3.40 -13.83 12.40
#